data_AF-A0A3F2RVE5-F1
#
_entry.id   AF-A0A3F2RVE5-F1
#
_cell.length_a   1.000
_cell.length_b   1.000
_cell.length_c   1.000
_cell.angle_alpha   90.00
_cell.angle_beta   90.00
_cell.angle_gamma   90.00
#
_symmetry.space_group_name_H-M   'P 1'
#
loop_
_entity.id
_entity.type
_entity.pdbx_description
1 polymer ?
#
loop_
_entity_poly.entity_id
_entity_poly.type
_entity_poly.pdbx_seq_one_letter_code
_entity_poly.pdbx_strand_id
1 'polypeptide(L)'
;MKVHITQRSKLSSSGSGSSAVDKSDGSDIKMEQPLLKATDWFLTEDEITQSRGGSPRGDMATYSTGNDVTTFTVTKEFFDSVYKDLSTTGEGDRVMLSAWNTDLIPLIPDVDPIGAKSNFDVVFGGVVKRGGDVKILGWANKFLFFQDIATRNKVNKLPDSAINDGNVLFIFDDRLPYGMSSQHQKTLVIAGGSDSGIRDQPVAYVGGIDLTNDRWDTIYHNVSELRKKTGIHFRNRGWVDSSVRIHGPAAKDVANNFLARWNSPYLPVQSLGDDVVDFKNPKYSFLPPLDYTSSNTRSKLGKQSVQIVRTFSCKYKHLEFAPKGENSLFYARIKAIKNAKNFIYIEDQYFIFVPELMDALMEVMPKLKRLIIVVQPPELLTRSGGYEKYLYAMVTPLKEKFPNKFKMYNMKAALDIYMHSKLVVIDDVYLSGGSANWNRRSMTSDPELNANVVDTDTVKTPDGIKVGKKIRDFRIRKFQEMTGQSYAKLNAMKFIDAADQYDVAAADDSSLIEKFSVDKEWYYNLMIDTVQEIVDPQDTCTGSSSASS
;
A
#
# COMPACT_ATOMS: atom_id res chain seq x y z
N MET A 1 -25.24 -1.62 -3.67
CA MET A 1 -25.53 -0.33 -3.00
C MET A 1 -24.99 0.74 -3.94
N LYS A 2 -25.80 1.63 -4.52
CA LYS A 2 -25.26 2.71 -5.37
C LYS A 2 -24.45 3.65 -4.47
N VAL A 3 -23.13 3.60 -4.52
CA VAL A 3 -22.27 4.56 -3.82
C VAL A 3 -22.38 5.86 -4.61
N HIS A 4 -23.23 6.78 -4.15
CA HIS A 4 -23.29 8.15 -4.66
C HIS A 4 -22.23 8.97 -3.92
N ILE A 5 -21.08 9.18 -4.57
CA ILE A 5 -20.11 10.21 -4.15
C ILE A 5 -20.67 11.55 -4.65
N THR A 6 -21.51 12.20 -3.85
CA THR A 6 -21.95 13.57 -4.13
C THR A 6 -20.86 14.55 -3.71
N GLN A 7 -20.42 15.41 -4.64
CA GLN A 7 -19.73 16.65 -4.28
C GLN A 7 -20.65 17.46 -3.36
N ARG A 8 -20.25 17.69 -2.11
CA ARG A 8 -20.85 18.74 -1.28
C ARG A 8 -19.93 19.95 -1.24
N SER A 9 -20.41 21.01 -1.89
CA SER A 9 -20.00 22.38 -1.65
C SER A 9 -20.53 22.85 -0.28
N LYS A 10 -19.65 23.47 0.51
CA LYS A 10 -19.91 24.29 1.71
C LYS A 10 -20.65 23.59 2.86
N LEU A 11 -20.00 23.57 4.03
CA LEU A 11 -20.66 23.35 5.32
C LEU A 11 -21.84 24.33 5.47
N SER A 12 -23.06 23.86 5.25
CA SER A 12 -24.24 24.48 5.82
C SER A 12 -24.60 23.71 7.09
N SER A 13 -24.54 24.41 8.22
CA SER A 13 -25.02 23.95 9.51
C SER A 13 -26.54 23.73 9.47
N SER A 14 -26.99 22.49 9.33
CA SER A 14 -28.34 22.09 9.76
C SER A 14 -28.44 20.57 9.89
N GLY A 15 -28.69 20.13 11.13
CA GLY A 15 -28.83 18.70 11.45
C GLY A 15 -28.69 18.42 12.94
N SER A 16 -29.57 19.00 13.76
CA SER A 16 -29.73 18.65 15.17
C SER A 16 -30.29 17.23 15.31
N GLY A 17 -29.40 16.25 15.43
CA GLY A 17 -29.73 14.86 15.77
C GLY A 17 -28.74 14.33 16.80
N SER A 18 -29.13 14.36 18.08
CA SER A 18 -28.45 13.75 19.24
C SER A 18 -26.92 13.88 19.27
N SER A 19 -26.45 15.04 19.72
CA SER A 19 -25.05 15.41 20.01
C SER A 19 -24.43 14.70 21.22
N ALA A 20 -24.89 13.49 21.57
CA ALA A 20 -24.39 12.80 22.75
C ALA A 20 -23.06 12.08 22.44
N VAL A 21 -22.05 12.33 23.29
CA VAL A 21 -20.78 11.60 23.27
C VAL A 21 -21.05 10.13 23.61
N ASP A 22 -20.51 9.23 22.81
CA ASP A 22 -20.53 7.79 23.07
C ASP A 22 -19.44 7.46 24.09
N LYS A 23 -19.86 7.03 25.28
CA LYS A 23 -18.97 6.70 26.40
C LYS A 23 -18.62 5.21 26.48
N SER A 24 -19.18 4.36 25.61
CA SER A 24 -18.81 2.93 25.55
C SER A 24 -17.32 2.80 25.28
N ASP A 25 -16.67 1.88 25.98
CA ASP A 25 -15.31 1.42 25.67
C ASP A 25 -15.32 0.11 24.86
N GLY A 26 -16.45 -0.24 24.26
CA GLY A 26 -16.63 -1.43 23.45
C GLY A 26 -16.65 -2.76 24.23
N SER A 27 -16.45 -2.78 25.55
CA SER A 27 -16.59 -4.00 26.37
C SER A 27 -18.03 -4.49 26.47
N ASP A 28 -18.99 -3.55 26.42
CA ASP A 28 -20.43 -3.79 26.44
C ASP A 28 -20.98 -4.31 25.11
N ILE A 29 -20.29 -4.04 24.00
CA ILE A 29 -20.70 -4.46 22.66
C ILE A 29 -20.43 -5.97 22.50
N LYS A 30 -21.36 -6.75 21.95
CA LYS A 30 -21.12 -8.17 21.66
C LYS A 30 -20.46 -8.33 20.28
N MET A 31 -19.52 -9.27 20.13
CA MET A 31 -18.98 -9.61 18.80
C MET A 31 -20.09 -10.21 17.92
N GLU A 32 -20.24 -9.67 16.73
CA GLU A 32 -21.09 -10.19 15.66
C GLU A 32 -20.25 -11.03 14.68
N GLN A 33 -20.86 -12.06 14.09
CA GLN A 33 -20.21 -12.85 13.05
C GLN A 33 -19.95 -11.96 11.81
N PRO A 34 -18.68 -11.72 11.41
CA PRO A 34 -18.40 -10.90 10.24
C PRO A 34 -18.80 -11.61 8.94
N LEU A 35 -18.93 -10.80 7.88
CA LEU A 35 -19.19 -11.25 6.52
C LEU A 35 -17.98 -12.03 6.00
N LEU A 36 -18.13 -13.31 5.68
CA LEU A 36 -17.00 -14.19 5.31
C LEU A 36 -16.74 -14.27 3.80
N LYS A 37 -17.68 -13.81 2.95
CA LYS A 37 -17.53 -13.97 1.50
C LYS A 37 -16.73 -12.81 0.94
N ALA A 38 -15.76 -13.11 0.08
CA ALA A 38 -14.98 -12.11 -0.62
C ALA A 38 -15.85 -11.07 -1.37
N THR A 39 -16.97 -11.51 -1.95
CA THR A 39 -17.93 -10.65 -2.68
C THR A 39 -18.64 -9.63 -1.80
N ASP A 40 -18.67 -9.83 -0.49
CA ASP A 40 -19.22 -8.83 0.42
C ASP A 40 -18.25 -7.63 0.51
N TRP A 41 -16.95 -7.89 0.48
CA TRP A 41 -15.89 -6.89 0.65
C TRP A 41 -15.42 -6.25 -0.66
N PHE A 42 -15.31 -7.04 -1.72
CA PHE A 42 -14.73 -6.62 -2.99
C PHE A 42 -15.71 -5.84 -3.85
N LEU A 43 -15.20 -4.90 -4.63
CA LEU A 43 -15.99 -4.19 -5.64
C LEU A 43 -16.51 -5.17 -6.69
N THR A 44 -17.75 -4.95 -7.14
CA THR A 44 -18.27 -5.61 -8.34
C THR A 44 -17.67 -4.98 -9.61
N GLU A 45 -17.88 -5.63 -10.76
CA GLU A 45 -17.47 -5.08 -12.06
C GLU A 45 -18.12 -3.71 -12.35
N ASP A 46 -19.40 -3.55 -12.01
CA ASP A 46 -20.12 -2.28 -12.12
C ASP A 46 -19.52 -1.19 -11.22
N GLU A 47 -19.17 -1.53 -9.97
CA GLU A 47 -18.55 -0.59 -9.03
C GLU A 47 -17.15 -0.17 -9.51
N ILE A 48 -16.37 -1.10 -10.08
CA ILE A 48 -15.08 -0.78 -10.72
C ILE A 48 -15.30 0.15 -11.92
N THR A 49 -16.25 -0.15 -12.79
CA THR A 49 -16.59 0.68 -13.96
C THR A 49 -17.02 2.08 -13.55
N GLN A 50 -17.82 2.20 -12.47
CA GLN A 50 -18.21 3.48 -11.90
C GLN A 50 -16.99 4.27 -11.39
N SER A 51 -16.06 3.61 -10.70
CA SER A 51 -14.81 4.23 -10.21
C SER A 51 -13.86 4.70 -11.33
N ARG A 52 -14.14 4.32 -12.57
CA ARG A 52 -13.40 4.65 -13.80
C ARG A 52 -14.17 5.62 -14.71
N GLY A 53 -15.09 6.41 -14.16
CA GLY A 53 -15.90 7.36 -14.93
C GLY A 53 -16.77 6.70 -16.00
N GLY A 54 -17.19 5.45 -15.76
CA GLY A 54 -17.98 4.62 -16.68
C GLY A 54 -17.15 3.84 -17.71
N SER A 55 -15.81 3.89 -17.66
CA SER A 55 -14.94 3.10 -18.54
C SER A 55 -14.75 1.68 -18.00
N PRO A 56 -15.10 0.62 -18.75
CA PRO A 56 -14.85 -0.76 -18.33
C PRO A 56 -13.35 -1.02 -18.05
N ARG A 57 -13.06 -2.02 -17.22
CA ARG A 57 -11.69 -2.47 -16.93
C ARG A 57 -11.42 -3.80 -17.63
N GLY A 58 -10.67 -3.76 -18.73
CA GLY A 58 -10.37 -4.94 -19.55
C GLY A 58 -9.02 -5.59 -19.29
N ASP A 59 -8.13 -4.93 -18.54
CA ASP A 59 -6.74 -5.35 -18.33
C ASP A 59 -6.52 -6.20 -17.07
N MET A 60 -7.50 -6.27 -16.16
CA MET A 60 -7.42 -7.03 -14.91
C MET A 60 -8.76 -7.66 -14.57
N ALA A 61 -8.75 -8.80 -13.88
CA ALA A 61 -9.95 -9.42 -13.36
C ALA A 61 -10.66 -8.52 -12.32
N THR A 62 -11.96 -8.72 -12.10
CA THR A 62 -12.68 -8.11 -10.97
C THR A 62 -12.08 -8.56 -9.64
N TYR A 63 -11.86 -9.86 -9.48
CA TYR A 63 -11.10 -10.49 -8.41
C TYR A 63 -10.77 -11.93 -8.84
N SER A 64 -9.84 -12.57 -8.14
CA SER A 64 -9.50 -13.97 -8.34
C SER A 64 -9.59 -14.78 -7.04
N THR A 65 -9.69 -16.10 -7.18
CA THR A 65 -9.83 -17.05 -6.06
C THR A 65 -8.75 -18.12 -6.09
N GLY A 66 -8.43 -18.65 -4.91
CA GLY A 66 -7.45 -19.72 -4.75
C GLY A 66 -6.00 -19.26 -4.87
N ASN A 67 -5.75 -17.96 -4.68
CA ASN A 67 -4.38 -17.43 -4.57
C ASN A 67 -3.74 -17.95 -3.28
N ASP A 68 -2.43 -18.20 -3.32
CA ASP A 68 -1.61 -18.40 -2.13
C ASP A 68 -0.97 -17.08 -1.74
N VAL A 69 -1.45 -16.50 -0.65
CA VAL A 69 -0.94 -15.22 -0.13
C VAL A 69 -0.01 -15.49 1.04
N THR A 70 1.16 -14.89 1.04
CA THR A 70 2.03 -14.75 2.22
C THR A 70 1.99 -13.30 2.67
N THR A 71 1.77 -13.06 3.96
CA THR A 71 1.70 -11.72 4.53
C THR A 71 2.97 -11.42 5.31
N PHE A 72 3.56 -10.24 5.11
CA PHE A 72 4.74 -9.79 5.83
C PHE A 72 4.36 -8.64 6.74
N THR A 73 4.49 -8.85 8.06
CA THR A 73 4.32 -7.78 9.05
C THR A 73 5.61 -7.05 9.36
N VAL A 74 6.74 -7.62 8.93
CA VAL A 74 8.10 -7.16 9.22
C VAL A 74 8.84 -7.04 7.89
N THR A 75 9.56 -5.95 7.68
CA THR A 75 10.18 -5.67 6.38
C THR A 75 11.31 -6.65 6.04
N LYS A 76 12.09 -7.12 7.02
CA LYS A 76 13.07 -8.21 6.81
C LYS A 76 12.46 -9.42 6.10
N GLU A 77 11.28 -9.88 6.53
CA GLU A 77 10.66 -11.07 5.93
C GLU A 77 10.31 -10.86 4.46
N PHE A 78 9.87 -9.65 4.11
CA PHE A 78 9.64 -9.25 2.74
C PHE A 78 10.96 -9.31 1.93
N PHE A 79 12.03 -8.71 2.45
CA PHE A 79 13.33 -8.71 1.78
C PHE A 79 13.93 -10.12 1.62
N ASP A 80 13.86 -10.95 2.66
CA ASP A 80 14.29 -12.35 2.62
C ASP A 80 13.53 -13.12 1.52
N SER A 81 12.22 -12.92 1.43
CA SER A 81 11.36 -13.54 0.42
C SER A 81 11.67 -13.04 -0.99
N VAL A 82 11.84 -11.73 -1.17
CA VAL A 82 12.20 -11.12 -2.46
C VAL A 82 13.55 -11.65 -2.94
N TYR A 83 14.57 -11.64 -2.07
CA TYR A 83 15.89 -12.17 -2.39
C TYR A 83 15.82 -13.64 -2.81
N LYS A 84 15.04 -14.45 -2.08
CA LYS A 84 14.85 -15.87 -2.38
C LYS A 84 14.23 -16.06 -3.76
N ASP A 85 13.09 -15.43 -4.05
CA ASP A 85 12.41 -15.64 -5.32
C ASP A 85 13.25 -15.12 -6.51
N LEU A 86 13.87 -13.94 -6.36
CA LEU A 86 14.77 -13.40 -7.39
C LEU A 86 15.97 -14.31 -7.62
N SER A 87 16.51 -14.95 -6.58
CA SER A 87 17.64 -15.87 -6.70
C SER A 87 17.27 -17.21 -7.36
N THR A 88 15.98 -17.54 -7.42
CA THR A 88 15.48 -18.78 -8.04
C THR A 88 14.99 -18.60 -9.48
N THR A 89 15.07 -17.40 -10.04
CA THR A 89 14.70 -17.17 -11.44
C THR A 89 15.55 -17.99 -12.40
N GLY A 90 14.96 -18.41 -13.51
CA GLY A 90 15.60 -19.17 -14.57
C GLY A 90 15.57 -18.46 -15.93
N GLU A 91 15.90 -19.23 -16.96
CA GLU A 91 15.87 -18.78 -18.35
C GLU A 91 14.44 -18.44 -18.78
N GLY A 92 14.26 -17.27 -19.41
CA GLY A 92 12.95 -16.81 -19.91
C GLY A 92 12.05 -16.18 -18.84
N ASP A 93 12.42 -16.25 -17.56
CA ASP A 93 11.67 -15.57 -16.50
C ASP A 93 11.75 -14.05 -16.67
N ARG A 94 10.64 -13.37 -16.43
CA ARG A 94 10.49 -11.92 -16.50
C ARG A 94 10.28 -11.34 -15.12
N VAL A 95 11.13 -10.39 -14.75
CA VAL A 95 11.06 -9.62 -13.51
C VAL A 95 10.63 -8.19 -13.83
N MET A 96 9.54 -7.74 -13.22
CA MET A 96 8.96 -6.42 -13.45
C MET A 96 8.84 -5.66 -12.12
N LEU A 97 9.57 -4.57 -11.96
CA LEU A 97 9.63 -3.78 -10.72
C LEU A 97 9.10 -2.36 -10.95
N SER A 98 8.04 -1.97 -10.24
CA SER A 98 7.66 -0.55 -10.06
C SER A 98 8.16 -0.06 -8.72
N ALA A 99 8.81 1.10 -8.70
CA ALA A 99 9.37 1.68 -7.49
C ALA A 99 9.18 3.20 -7.43
N TRP A 100 8.94 3.71 -6.22
CA TRP A 100 9.00 5.14 -5.94
C TRP A 100 10.45 5.61 -5.74
N ASN A 101 11.27 4.74 -5.16
CA ASN A 101 12.70 4.94 -4.96
C ASN A 101 13.44 3.60 -4.98
N THR A 102 14.72 3.62 -5.34
CA THR A 102 15.59 2.46 -5.44
C THR A 102 16.96 2.79 -4.87
N ASP A 103 17.69 1.81 -4.35
CA ASP A 103 19.07 2.01 -3.91
C ASP A 103 19.95 0.78 -4.12
N LEU A 104 21.24 1.01 -4.18
CA LEU A 104 22.27 -0.03 -4.20
C LEU A 104 22.54 -0.53 -2.77
N ILE A 105 21.56 -1.24 -2.20
CA ILE A 105 21.63 -1.83 -0.86
C ILE A 105 21.66 -3.37 -0.89
N PRO A 106 22.27 -4.02 0.14
CA PRO A 106 22.09 -5.45 0.37
C PRO A 106 20.65 -5.75 0.76
N LEU A 107 20.02 -6.70 0.07
CA LEU A 107 18.65 -7.13 0.38
C LEU A 107 18.59 -7.97 1.67
N ILE A 108 19.65 -8.70 2.03
CA ILE A 108 19.73 -9.54 3.24
C ILE A 108 20.95 -9.16 4.11
N PRO A 109 21.00 -7.91 4.63
CA PRO A 109 22.17 -7.36 5.32
C PRO A 109 22.62 -8.12 6.58
N ASP A 110 21.72 -8.86 7.23
CA ASP A 110 22.04 -9.70 8.39
C ASP A 110 22.81 -10.96 8.02
N VAL A 111 22.73 -11.39 6.76
CA VAL A 111 23.38 -12.58 6.22
C VAL A 111 24.57 -12.21 5.31
N ASP A 112 24.40 -11.19 4.47
CA ASP A 112 25.41 -10.67 3.54
C ASP A 112 25.57 -9.14 3.72
N PRO A 113 26.22 -8.71 4.82
CA PRO A 113 26.30 -7.29 5.21
C PRO A 113 27.05 -6.40 4.22
N ILE A 114 27.94 -6.99 3.41
CA ILE A 114 28.69 -6.28 2.36
C ILE A 114 27.97 -6.29 1.00
N GLY A 115 26.87 -7.05 0.88
CA GLY A 115 26.10 -7.18 -0.35
C GLY A 115 26.83 -7.89 -1.49
N ALA A 116 27.84 -8.71 -1.21
CA ALA A 116 28.63 -9.37 -2.26
C ALA A 116 27.79 -10.28 -3.17
N LYS A 117 26.68 -10.80 -2.64
CA LYS A 117 25.68 -11.64 -3.32
C LYS A 117 24.29 -11.02 -3.31
N SER A 118 23.99 -10.15 -2.34
CA SER A 118 22.66 -9.61 -2.11
C SER A 118 22.50 -8.13 -2.44
N ASN A 119 23.53 -7.41 -2.89
CA ASN A 119 23.32 -6.03 -3.31
C ASN A 119 22.33 -5.95 -4.48
N PHE A 120 21.52 -4.89 -4.53
CA PHE A 120 20.48 -4.70 -5.55
C PHE A 120 20.96 -5.06 -6.97
N ASP A 121 22.06 -4.44 -7.43
CA ASP A 121 22.62 -4.68 -8.76
C ASP A 121 23.15 -6.10 -8.95
N VAL A 122 23.69 -6.72 -7.90
CA VAL A 122 24.17 -8.11 -7.92
C VAL A 122 23.00 -9.08 -8.08
N VAL A 123 21.89 -8.85 -7.37
CA VAL A 123 20.70 -9.72 -7.44
C VAL A 123 20.06 -9.63 -8.82
N PHE A 124 19.79 -8.42 -9.33
CA PHE A 124 19.19 -8.25 -10.66
C PHE A 124 20.14 -8.68 -11.80
N GLY A 125 21.44 -8.42 -11.67
CA GLY A 125 22.44 -8.97 -12.59
C GLY A 125 22.50 -10.50 -12.54
N GLY A 126 22.25 -11.10 -11.37
CA GLY A 126 22.13 -12.54 -11.20
C GLY A 126 20.94 -13.13 -11.97
N VAL A 127 19.79 -12.44 -11.99
CA VAL A 127 18.62 -12.85 -12.80
C VAL A 127 19.00 -12.95 -14.28
N VAL A 128 19.66 -11.93 -14.82
CA VAL A 128 20.06 -11.89 -16.24
C VAL A 128 21.13 -12.93 -16.56
N LYS A 129 22.08 -13.16 -15.67
CA LYS A 129 23.08 -14.24 -15.82
C LYS A 129 22.46 -15.63 -15.95
N ARG A 130 21.25 -15.83 -15.41
CA ARG A 130 20.47 -17.08 -15.54
C ARG A 130 19.54 -17.11 -16.75
N GLY A 131 19.59 -16.10 -17.61
CA GLY A 131 18.72 -16.00 -18.79
C GLY A 131 17.36 -15.35 -18.52
N GLY A 132 17.17 -14.74 -17.35
CA GLY A 132 15.98 -13.95 -17.08
C GLY A 132 16.07 -12.53 -17.65
N ASP A 133 14.93 -11.85 -17.70
CA ASP A 133 14.79 -10.49 -18.21
C ASP A 133 14.22 -9.56 -17.11
N VAL A 134 14.86 -8.42 -16.87
CA VAL A 134 14.49 -7.49 -15.79
C VAL A 134 14.08 -6.14 -16.36
N LYS A 135 12.92 -5.64 -15.94
CA LYS A 135 12.35 -4.36 -16.38
C LYS A 135 11.91 -3.54 -15.17
N ILE A 136 12.45 -2.34 -15.03
CA ILE A 136 12.25 -1.47 -13.87
C ILE A 136 11.62 -0.14 -14.33
N LEU A 137 10.46 0.20 -13.74
CA LEU A 137 9.85 1.52 -13.79
C LEU A 137 10.12 2.23 -12.46
N GLY A 138 11.13 3.09 -12.44
CA GLY A 138 11.38 3.99 -11.31
C GLY A 138 10.70 5.33 -11.52
N TRP A 139 10.15 5.93 -10.48
CA TRP A 139 9.70 7.33 -10.56
C TRP A 139 10.88 8.26 -10.88
N ALA A 140 10.67 9.26 -11.74
CA ALA A 140 11.63 10.36 -11.92
C ALA A 140 11.67 11.25 -10.66
N ASN A 141 12.24 10.72 -9.57
CA ASN A 141 12.07 11.20 -8.22
C ASN A 141 12.81 12.53 -7.98
N LYS A 142 12.08 13.65 -7.96
CA LYS A 142 12.67 14.99 -7.78
C LYS A 142 13.28 15.23 -6.39
N PHE A 143 12.99 14.37 -5.40
CA PHE A 143 13.47 14.53 -4.02
C PHE A 143 14.72 13.68 -3.72
N LEU A 144 14.87 12.53 -4.39
CA LEU A 144 15.97 11.57 -4.18
C LEU A 144 16.66 11.17 -5.49
N PHE A 145 16.57 12.01 -6.52
CA PHE A 145 17.01 11.69 -7.90
C PHE A 145 18.45 11.18 -7.99
N PHE A 146 19.39 11.71 -7.20
CA PHE A 146 20.79 11.26 -7.27
C PHE A 146 20.95 9.76 -7.02
N GLN A 147 20.19 9.23 -6.06
CA GLN A 147 20.25 7.83 -5.66
C GLN A 147 19.61 6.92 -6.72
N ASP A 148 18.43 7.31 -7.21
CA ASP A 148 17.76 6.58 -8.27
C ASP A 148 18.57 6.60 -9.59
N ILE A 149 19.18 7.75 -9.93
CA ILE A 149 20.06 7.88 -11.09
C ILE A 149 21.29 6.97 -10.93
N ALA A 150 21.89 6.93 -9.75
CA ALA A 150 23.03 6.06 -9.48
C ALA A 150 22.64 4.58 -9.65
N THR A 151 21.51 4.16 -9.09
CA THR A 151 20.99 2.79 -9.20
C THR A 151 20.70 2.44 -10.65
N ARG A 152 19.92 3.27 -11.35
CA ARG A 152 19.61 3.11 -12.79
C ARG A 152 20.87 2.99 -13.63
N ASN A 153 21.81 3.92 -13.48
CA ASN A 153 23.02 3.95 -14.29
C ASN A 153 23.92 2.74 -14.00
N LYS A 154 23.91 2.23 -12.77
CA LYS A 154 24.63 1.01 -12.40
C LYS A 154 24.01 -0.21 -13.07
N VAL A 155 22.69 -0.40 -12.94
CA VAL A 155 22.04 -1.61 -13.46
C VAL A 155 21.92 -1.64 -14.98
N ASN A 156 21.73 -0.49 -15.64
CA ASN A 156 21.71 -0.41 -17.11
C ASN A 156 23.09 -0.65 -17.76
N LYS A 157 24.17 -0.68 -16.97
CA LYS A 157 25.52 -1.03 -17.42
C LYS A 157 25.88 -2.49 -17.17
N LEU A 158 24.99 -3.26 -16.53
CA LEU A 158 25.18 -4.70 -16.38
C LEU A 158 25.17 -5.36 -17.76
N PRO A 159 25.99 -6.41 -17.98
CA PRO A 159 25.98 -7.11 -19.26
C PRO A 159 24.63 -7.79 -19.50
N ASP A 160 24.23 -7.83 -20.76
CA ASP A 160 23.12 -8.66 -21.22
C ASP A 160 23.40 -10.15 -20.95
N SER A 161 22.36 -10.97 -21.02
CA SER A 161 22.50 -12.41 -20.82
C SER A 161 23.40 -13.02 -21.89
N ALA A 162 24.23 -13.98 -21.48
CA ALA A 162 24.99 -14.80 -22.42
C ALA A 162 24.17 -15.97 -23.00
N ILE A 163 22.94 -16.16 -22.52
CA ILE A 163 22.07 -17.29 -22.88
C ILE A 163 21.04 -16.87 -23.94
N ASN A 164 20.50 -15.65 -23.82
CA ASN A 164 19.43 -15.11 -24.65
C ASN A 164 19.44 -13.56 -24.64
N ASP A 165 18.38 -12.93 -25.15
CA ASP A 165 18.26 -11.46 -25.23
C ASP A 165 17.90 -10.77 -23.89
N GLY A 166 17.88 -11.49 -22.76
CA GLY A 166 17.52 -10.96 -21.46
C GLY A 166 18.49 -9.89 -20.97
N ASN A 167 17.98 -8.81 -20.37
CA ASN A 167 18.80 -7.72 -19.82
C ASN A 167 18.16 -7.05 -18.61
N VAL A 168 18.94 -6.21 -17.90
CA VAL A 168 18.37 -5.27 -16.91
C VAL A 168 18.16 -3.93 -17.58
N LEU A 169 16.89 -3.49 -17.62
CA LEU A 169 16.54 -2.20 -18.18
C LEU A 169 15.66 -1.40 -17.21
N PHE A 170 16.25 -0.36 -16.65
CA PHE A 170 15.63 0.64 -15.79
C PHE A 170 15.36 1.91 -16.60
N ILE A 171 14.09 2.27 -16.71
CA ILE A 171 13.64 3.58 -17.19
C ILE A 171 12.94 4.38 -16.09
N PHE A 172 13.05 5.71 -16.19
CA PHE A 172 12.30 6.62 -15.37
C PHE A 172 10.90 6.87 -15.94
N ASP A 173 9.92 7.04 -15.05
CA ASP A 173 8.52 7.34 -15.39
C ASP A 173 8.03 8.58 -14.63
N ASP A 174 7.58 9.59 -15.36
CA ASP A 174 7.08 10.88 -14.88
C ASP A 174 5.65 11.18 -15.40
N ARG A 175 4.99 10.18 -16.01
CA ARG A 175 3.67 10.31 -16.64
C ARG A 175 2.57 10.53 -15.61
N LEU A 176 2.48 11.77 -15.16
CA LEU A 176 1.75 12.22 -13.98
C LEU A 176 1.02 13.55 -14.25
N PRO A 177 -0.08 13.84 -13.55
CA PRO A 177 -0.88 15.04 -13.81
C PRO A 177 -0.19 16.35 -13.35
N TYR A 178 0.64 16.30 -12.31
CA TYR A 178 1.19 17.48 -11.66
C TYR A 178 2.69 17.34 -11.37
N GLY A 179 3.37 18.49 -11.25
CA GLY A 179 4.80 18.54 -10.95
C GLY A 179 5.19 17.94 -9.58
N MET A 180 4.26 17.94 -8.62
CA MET A 180 4.42 17.38 -7.26
C MET A 180 3.80 15.98 -7.11
N SER A 181 3.23 15.40 -8.16
CA SER A 181 2.75 14.01 -8.14
C SER A 181 3.91 13.02 -8.10
N SER A 182 3.64 11.78 -7.71
CA SER A 182 4.63 10.70 -7.77
C SER A 182 4.07 9.40 -8.31
N GLN A 183 4.90 8.62 -9.02
CA GLN A 183 4.61 7.20 -9.26
C GLN A 183 4.88 6.48 -7.93
N HIS A 184 3.83 6.05 -7.24
CA HIS A 184 3.95 5.62 -5.84
C HIS A 184 3.70 4.12 -5.63
N GLN A 185 3.38 3.38 -6.69
CA GLN A 185 3.28 1.91 -6.68
C GLN A 185 4.63 1.25 -6.36
N LYS A 186 4.66 0.39 -5.34
CA LYS A 186 5.78 -0.53 -5.06
C LYS A 186 5.34 -1.96 -5.34
N THR A 187 5.70 -2.47 -6.51
CA THR A 187 5.34 -3.83 -6.92
C THR A 187 6.52 -4.54 -7.56
N LEU A 188 6.66 -5.84 -7.28
CA LEU A 188 7.62 -6.72 -7.94
C LEU A 188 6.87 -7.92 -8.46
N VAL A 189 7.00 -8.23 -9.75
CA VAL A 189 6.42 -9.43 -10.36
C VAL A 189 7.54 -10.31 -10.88
N ILE A 190 7.41 -11.62 -10.67
CA ILE A 190 8.23 -12.66 -11.27
C ILE A 190 7.29 -13.58 -12.03
N ALA A 191 7.40 -13.56 -13.36
CA ALA A 191 6.61 -14.36 -14.27
C ALA A 191 7.52 -15.28 -15.06
N GLY A 192 7.08 -16.52 -15.30
CA GLY A 192 7.74 -17.47 -16.17
C GLY A 192 7.66 -17.09 -17.64
N GLY A 193 8.51 -17.73 -18.44
CA GLY A 193 8.53 -17.59 -19.89
C GLY A 193 7.30 -18.17 -20.60
N SER A 194 7.27 -18.04 -21.92
CA SER A 194 6.13 -18.42 -22.79
C SER A 194 5.76 -19.91 -22.75
N ASP A 195 6.66 -20.78 -22.29
CA ASP A 195 6.42 -22.24 -22.21
C ASP A 195 5.79 -22.67 -20.87
N SER A 196 5.25 -21.71 -20.10
CA SER A 196 4.63 -21.99 -18.80
C SER A 196 3.45 -22.97 -18.90
N GLY A 197 3.44 -23.97 -18.02
CA GLY A 197 2.45 -25.03 -18.00
C GLY A 197 1.05 -24.54 -17.59
N ILE A 198 0.04 -25.37 -17.85
CA ILE A 198 -1.39 -25.09 -17.58
C ILE A 198 -1.73 -24.77 -16.11
N ARG A 199 -0.79 -25.00 -15.19
CA ARG A 199 -0.93 -24.75 -13.75
C ARG A 199 -0.04 -23.62 -13.25
N ASP A 200 0.85 -23.10 -14.08
CA ASP A 200 1.83 -22.10 -13.66
C ASP A 200 1.13 -20.76 -13.46
N GLN A 201 1.58 -20.03 -12.45
CA GLN A 201 1.07 -18.71 -12.11
C GLN A 201 2.25 -17.83 -11.71
N PRO A 202 2.24 -16.53 -12.03
CA PRO A 202 3.29 -15.64 -11.59
C PRO A 202 3.22 -15.41 -10.08
N VAL A 203 4.31 -14.85 -9.55
CA VAL A 203 4.41 -14.34 -8.19
C VAL A 203 4.45 -12.82 -8.26
N ALA A 204 3.76 -12.15 -7.34
CA ALA A 204 3.81 -10.70 -7.20
C ALA A 204 3.94 -10.27 -5.74
N TYR A 205 4.65 -9.18 -5.50
CA TYR A 205 4.72 -8.47 -4.23
C TYR A 205 3.99 -7.14 -4.35
N VAL A 206 3.20 -6.80 -3.33
CA VAL A 206 2.41 -5.55 -3.26
C VAL A 206 2.47 -5.04 -1.82
N GLY A 207 2.89 -3.79 -1.62
CA GLY A 207 3.01 -3.21 -0.28
C GLY A 207 3.53 -1.78 -0.25
N GLY A 208 3.94 -1.33 0.95
CA GLY A 208 4.57 -0.04 1.16
C GLY A 208 6.09 -0.02 0.92
N ILE A 209 6.70 -1.19 0.75
CA ILE A 209 8.15 -1.37 0.82
C ILE A 209 8.81 -1.25 -0.56
N ASP A 210 9.64 -0.22 -0.74
CA ASP A 210 10.59 -0.10 -1.86
C ASP A 210 11.88 -0.90 -1.59
N LEU A 211 12.56 -1.36 -2.65
CA LEU A 211 13.90 -1.97 -2.56
C LEU A 211 14.97 -0.88 -2.51
N THR A 212 15.07 -0.22 -1.36
CA THR A 212 15.89 0.98 -1.14
C THR A 212 16.32 1.08 0.33
N ASN A 213 17.18 2.05 0.65
CA ASN A 213 17.61 2.36 2.01
C ASN A 213 16.45 2.60 2.98
N ASP A 214 16.75 2.52 4.27
CA ASP A 214 15.90 2.56 5.45
C ASP A 214 14.86 1.45 5.60
N ARG A 215 14.45 0.78 4.51
CA ARG A 215 13.28 -0.10 4.55
C ARG A 215 13.52 -1.40 5.32
N TRP A 216 14.73 -1.95 5.27
CA TRP A 216 15.03 -3.21 5.95
C TRP A 216 15.12 -3.02 7.47
N ASP A 217 14.32 -3.76 8.22
CA ASP A 217 14.27 -3.76 9.67
C ASP A 217 13.66 -5.06 10.22
N THR A 218 13.80 -5.28 11.52
CA THR A 218 13.25 -6.42 12.26
C THR A 218 12.09 -5.98 13.14
N ILE A 219 11.29 -6.95 13.61
CA ILE A 219 10.17 -6.69 14.55
C ILE A 219 10.61 -6.01 15.86
N TYR A 220 11.89 -6.10 16.21
CA TYR A 220 12.43 -5.56 17.46
C TYR A 220 12.99 -4.14 17.31
N HIS A 221 13.15 -3.63 16.09
CA HIS A 221 13.73 -2.31 15.77
C HIS A 221 15.04 -1.97 16.50
N ASN A 222 15.86 -2.98 16.79
CA ASN A 222 17.11 -2.86 17.56
C ASN A 222 18.36 -3.10 16.70
N VAL A 223 18.24 -2.91 15.39
CA VAL A 223 19.29 -3.20 14.39
C VAL A 223 19.89 -1.94 13.76
N SER A 224 19.77 -0.78 14.40
CA SER A 224 20.27 0.50 13.84
C SER A 224 21.75 0.47 13.51
N GLU A 225 22.58 -0.21 14.33
CA GLU A 225 24.02 -0.33 14.07
C GLU A 225 24.33 -1.24 12.87
N LEU A 226 23.55 -2.30 12.65
CA LEU A 226 23.67 -3.11 11.43
C LEU A 226 23.30 -2.25 10.22
N ARG A 227 22.15 -1.56 10.26
CA ARG A 227 21.69 -0.70 9.17
C ARG A 227 22.72 0.35 8.77
N LYS A 228 23.41 0.98 9.73
CA LYS A 228 24.51 1.92 9.46
C LYS A 228 25.69 1.24 8.77
N LYS A 229 26.14 0.10 9.29
CA LYS A 229 27.32 -0.63 8.77
C LYS A 229 27.10 -1.16 7.35
N THR A 230 25.87 -1.49 7.00
CA THR A 230 25.53 -2.08 5.69
C THR A 230 25.00 -1.07 4.68
N GLY A 231 25.07 0.23 4.98
CA GLY A 231 24.61 1.30 4.08
C GLY A 231 23.09 1.38 3.92
N ILE A 232 22.32 0.70 4.78
CA ILE A 232 20.85 0.74 4.74
C ILE A 232 20.33 1.97 5.46
N HIS A 233 20.98 2.46 6.52
CA HIS A 233 20.50 3.65 7.22
C HIS A 233 20.62 4.92 6.36
N PHE A 234 19.55 5.70 6.28
CA PHE A 234 19.52 7.01 5.62
C PHE A 234 19.02 8.11 6.56
N ARG A 235 17.77 8.06 7.02
CA ARG A 235 17.14 9.07 7.89
C ARG A 235 16.78 8.52 9.26
N ASN A 236 16.11 7.38 9.30
CA ASN A 236 15.53 6.86 10.53
C ASN A 236 16.30 5.65 11.07
N ARG A 237 16.25 5.43 12.38
CA ARG A 237 16.88 4.29 13.06
C ARG A 237 16.10 3.00 12.93
N GLY A 238 14.78 3.10 12.69
CA GLY A 238 13.86 1.99 12.48
C GLY A 238 12.84 2.27 11.37
N TRP A 239 12.19 1.23 10.88
CA TRP A 239 11.15 1.30 9.85
C TRP A 239 10.06 0.25 10.09
N VAL A 240 8.82 0.69 10.21
CA VAL A 240 7.63 -0.17 10.27
C VAL A 240 6.90 -0.10 8.94
N ASP A 241 6.67 -1.24 8.32
CA ASP A 241 5.89 -1.35 7.09
C ASP A 241 5.31 -2.76 6.95
N SER A 242 4.51 -2.98 5.91
CA SER A 242 3.97 -4.29 5.58
C SER A 242 3.85 -4.50 4.06
N SER A 243 3.79 -5.76 3.66
CA SER A 243 3.65 -6.16 2.26
C SER A 243 2.99 -7.53 2.18
N VAL A 244 2.49 -7.89 0.99
CA VAL A 244 2.00 -9.23 0.69
C VAL A 244 2.71 -9.79 -0.53
N ARG A 245 3.02 -11.08 -0.49
CA ARG A 245 3.39 -11.89 -1.65
C ARG A 245 2.19 -12.70 -2.10
N ILE A 246 1.89 -12.68 -3.39
CA ILE A 246 0.77 -13.35 -4.03
C ILE A 246 1.34 -14.35 -5.04
N HIS A 247 1.00 -15.62 -4.92
CA HIS A 247 1.21 -16.63 -5.96
C HIS A 247 -0.15 -17.10 -6.47
N GLY A 248 -0.47 -16.77 -7.73
CA GLY A 248 -1.77 -17.08 -8.31
C GLY A 248 -2.26 -16.04 -9.32
N PRO A 249 -3.52 -16.16 -9.78
CA PRO A 249 -4.04 -15.32 -10.84
C PRO A 249 -4.01 -13.82 -10.53
N ALA A 250 -4.13 -13.39 -9.26
CA ALA A 250 -3.99 -11.97 -8.91
C ALA A 250 -2.59 -11.39 -9.18
N ALA A 251 -1.54 -12.21 -9.24
CA ALA A 251 -0.23 -11.74 -9.65
C ALA A 251 -0.19 -11.36 -11.14
N LYS A 252 -1.05 -11.96 -11.99
CA LYS A 252 -1.23 -11.52 -13.39
C LYS A 252 -1.85 -10.13 -13.45
N ASP A 253 -2.80 -9.81 -12.57
CA ASP A 253 -3.39 -8.46 -12.52
C ASP A 253 -2.33 -7.41 -12.15
N VAL A 254 -1.45 -7.71 -11.17
CA VAL A 254 -0.31 -6.82 -10.83
C VAL A 254 0.65 -6.66 -12.01
N ALA A 255 0.92 -7.74 -12.74
CA ALA A 255 1.74 -7.71 -13.96
C ALA A 255 1.11 -6.87 -15.07
N ASN A 256 -0.20 -7.02 -15.29
CA ASN A 256 -0.93 -6.27 -16.31
C ASN A 256 -0.93 -4.78 -16.00
N ASN A 257 -1.01 -4.38 -14.73
CA ASN A 257 -0.83 -2.99 -14.33
C ASN A 257 0.57 -2.44 -14.70
N PHE A 258 1.63 -3.23 -14.46
CA PHE A 258 2.99 -2.85 -14.89
C PHE A 258 3.08 -2.73 -16.41
N LEU A 259 2.61 -3.76 -17.13
CA LEU A 259 2.63 -3.83 -18.59
C LEU A 259 1.85 -2.69 -19.23
N ALA A 260 0.70 -2.30 -18.67
CA ALA A 260 -0.09 -1.18 -19.18
C ALA A 260 0.69 0.15 -19.14
N ARG A 261 1.49 0.36 -18.08
CA ARG A 261 2.39 1.52 -17.99
C ARG A 261 3.59 1.38 -18.91
N TRP A 262 4.26 0.22 -18.92
CA TRP A 262 5.45 -0.01 -19.74
C TRP A 262 5.14 0.12 -21.24
N ASN A 263 4.05 -0.51 -21.71
CA ASN A 263 3.64 -0.56 -23.11
C ASN A 263 2.78 0.64 -23.54
N SER A 264 2.71 1.73 -22.76
CA SER A 264 2.02 2.92 -23.24
C SER A 264 2.79 3.53 -24.43
N PRO A 265 2.11 3.92 -25.53
CA PRO A 265 2.73 4.60 -26.65
C PRO A 265 3.22 6.01 -26.29
N TYR A 266 2.76 6.59 -25.18
CA TYR A 266 3.34 7.81 -24.64
C TYR A 266 4.62 7.51 -23.87
N LEU A 267 5.74 7.96 -24.43
CA LEU A 267 7.04 7.85 -23.79
C LEU A 267 7.09 8.69 -22.50
N PRO A 268 7.72 8.20 -21.43
CA PRO A 268 8.01 9.00 -20.25
C PRO A 268 9.18 9.95 -20.49
N VAL A 269 9.31 10.96 -19.62
CA VAL A 269 10.43 11.91 -19.54
C VAL A 269 10.60 12.65 -20.87
N GLN A 270 9.53 13.35 -21.26
CA GLN A 270 9.43 14.13 -22.49
C GLN A 270 9.31 15.64 -22.23
N SER A 271 9.46 16.08 -20.97
CA SER A 271 9.19 17.45 -20.54
C SER A 271 10.48 18.28 -20.44
N LEU A 272 10.36 19.60 -20.56
CA LEU A 272 11.51 20.53 -20.43
C LEU A 272 12.17 20.49 -19.04
N GLY A 273 11.50 19.95 -18.02
CA GLY A 273 12.08 19.76 -16.69
C GLY A 273 13.19 18.71 -16.66
N ASP A 274 13.26 17.87 -17.69
CA ASP A 274 14.20 16.75 -17.79
C ASP A 274 15.62 17.22 -18.16
N ASP A 275 15.73 18.40 -18.79
CA ASP A 275 17.01 19.07 -19.06
C ASP A 275 17.70 19.55 -17.76
N VAL A 276 16.94 19.73 -16.66
CA VAL A 276 17.47 20.17 -15.35
C VAL A 276 18.13 19.01 -14.59
N VAL A 277 17.76 17.76 -14.89
CA VAL A 277 18.23 16.54 -14.21
C VAL A 277 19.21 15.72 -15.06
N ASP A 278 19.57 16.20 -16.26
CA ASP A 278 20.56 15.66 -17.21
C ASP A 278 20.51 14.12 -17.36
N PHE A 279 19.33 13.58 -17.62
CA PHE A 279 19.19 12.18 -18.00
C PHE A 279 18.21 11.97 -19.14
N LYS A 280 18.49 10.98 -19.99
CA LYS A 280 17.60 10.51 -21.05
C LYS A 280 17.37 9.02 -20.90
N ASN A 281 16.11 8.60 -20.97
CA ASN A 281 15.78 7.18 -20.97
C ASN A 281 16.43 6.47 -22.18
N PRO A 282 17.01 5.27 -21.98
CA PRO A 282 17.43 4.43 -23.09
C PRO A 282 16.21 4.08 -23.96
N LYS A 283 16.46 3.68 -25.20
CA LYS A 283 15.41 3.08 -26.03
C LYS A 283 14.91 1.80 -25.36
N TYR A 284 13.61 1.56 -25.43
CA TYR A 284 12.98 0.36 -24.92
C TYR A 284 11.85 -0.04 -25.86
N SER A 285 11.52 -1.33 -25.88
CA SER A 285 10.44 -1.90 -26.67
C SER A 285 9.27 -2.31 -25.79
N PHE A 286 8.12 -2.49 -26.41
CA PHE A 286 6.98 -3.12 -25.74
C PHE A 286 7.35 -4.55 -25.35
N LEU A 287 6.83 -4.96 -24.21
CA LEU A 287 6.93 -6.33 -23.73
C LEU A 287 5.67 -7.10 -24.14
N PRO A 288 5.78 -8.39 -24.45
CA PRO A 288 4.60 -9.20 -24.71
C PRO A 288 3.69 -9.29 -23.48
N PRO A 289 2.38 -9.50 -23.66
CA PRO A 289 1.48 -9.82 -22.55
C PRO A 289 1.92 -11.11 -21.86
N LEU A 290 1.43 -11.35 -20.64
CA LEU A 290 1.62 -12.63 -19.97
C LEU A 290 0.70 -13.68 -20.60
N ASP A 291 1.24 -14.52 -21.48
CA ASP A 291 0.48 -15.57 -22.18
C ASP A 291 0.50 -16.90 -21.42
N TYR A 292 0.01 -16.88 -20.18
CA TYR A 292 -0.14 -18.10 -19.40
C TYR A 292 -1.41 -18.84 -19.82
N THR A 293 -1.28 -20.14 -20.11
CA THR A 293 -2.42 -21.02 -20.36
C THR A 293 -3.34 -21.21 -19.14
N SER A 294 -2.82 -20.95 -17.94
CA SER A 294 -3.56 -21.07 -16.68
C SER A 294 -4.67 -20.01 -16.54
N SER A 295 -5.68 -20.30 -15.72
CA SER A 295 -6.82 -19.38 -15.52
C SER A 295 -6.39 -18.01 -14.95
N ASN A 296 -7.08 -16.95 -15.41
CA ASN A 296 -6.91 -15.57 -14.92
C ASN A 296 -7.74 -15.26 -13.65
N THR A 297 -8.62 -16.16 -13.22
CA THR A 297 -9.55 -15.89 -12.10
C THR A 297 -9.59 -16.98 -11.04
N ARG A 298 -9.05 -18.17 -11.30
CA ARG A 298 -9.08 -19.30 -10.36
C ARG A 298 -7.78 -20.08 -10.34
N SER A 299 -7.35 -20.50 -9.17
CA SER A 299 -6.35 -21.55 -9.02
C SER A 299 -6.62 -22.42 -7.79
N LYS A 300 -5.74 -23.37 -7.50
CA LYS A 300 -5.79 -24.23 -6.31
C LYS A 300 -4.53 -24.09 -5.44
N LEU A 301 -3.77 -23.01 -5.61
CA LEU A 301 -2.50 -22.78 -4.93
C LEU A 301 -2.72 -22.46 -3.44
N GLY A 302 -3.76 -21.67 -3.13
CA GLY A 302 -4.09 -21.29 -1.78
C GLY A 302 -5.60 -21.14 -1.55
N LYS A 303 -5.94 -20.41 -0.49
CA LYS A 303 -7.33 -20.23 -0.01
C LYS A 303 -7.76 -18.78 -0.02
N GLN A 304 -6.95 -17.87 -0.55
CA GLN A 304 -7.24 -16.45 -0.50
C GLN A 304 -7.90 -15.98 -1.80
N SER A 305 -8.95 -15.18 -1.63
CA SER A 305 -9.51 -14.37 -2.70
C SER A 305 -8.82 -13.02 -2.69
N VAL A 306 -8.47 -12.51 -3.86
CA VAL A 306 -7.71 -11.26 -4.00
C VAL A 306 -8.34 -10.37 -5.06
N GLN A 307 -8.53 -9.09 -4.74
CA GLN A 307 -8.91 -8.04 -5.68
C GLN A 307 -7.80 -7.00 -5.74
N ILE A 308 -7.22 -6.79 -6.92
CA ILE A 308 -6.30 -5.69 -7.18
C ILE A 308 -7.11 -4.43 -7.50
N VAL A 309 -6.80 -3.37 -6.74
CA VAL A 309 -7.38 -2.03 -6.90
C VAL A 309 -6.25 -1.01 -7.03
N ARG A 310 -6.52 0.09 -7.72
CA ARG A 310 -5.51 1.09 -8.05
C ARG A 310 -6.08 2.50 -8.11
N THR A 311 -5.18 3.46 -8.06
CA THR A 311 -5.46 4.88 -8.29
C THR A 311 -4.73 5.31 -9.56
N PHE A 312 -5.39 6.04 -10.43
CA PHE A 312 -4.80 6.78 -11.55
C PHE A 312 -5.63 8.04 -11.77
N SER A 313 -4.99 9.21 -11.70
CA SER A 313 -5.66 10.49 -11.88
C SER A 313 -6.41 10.59 -13.21
N CYS A 314 -7.66 11.04 -13.14
CA CYS A 314 -8.45 11.42 -14.31
C CYS A 314 -7.99 12.72 -14.99
N LYS A 315 -7.05 13.45 -14.39
CA LYS A 315 -6.49 14.71 -14.91
C LYS A 315 -5.34 14.47 -15.86
N TYR A 316 -4.64 13.34 -15.74
CA TYR A 316 -3.60 12.96 -16.68
C TYR A 316 -4.23 12.37 -17.96
N LYS A 317 -3.92 12.96 -19.12
CA LYS A 317 -4.62 12.66 -20.39
C LYS A 317 -4.04 11.49 -21.19
N HIS A 318 -2.85 11.05 -20.85
CA HIS A 318 -2.07 10.07 -21.59
C HIS A 318 -2.11 8.70 -20.89
N LEU A 319 -3.32 8.22 -20.58
CA LEU A 319 -3.58 6.92 -19.93
C LEU A 319 -4.60 6.11 -20.73
N GLU A 320 -4.15 5.32 -21.69
CA GLU A 320 -5.03 4.58 -22.60
C GLU A 320 -5.79 3.45 -21.90
N PHE A 321 -5.16 2.82 -20.90
CA PHE A 321 -5.75 1.75 -20.11
C PHE A 321 -6.70 2.27 -19.01
N ALA A 322 -6.68 3.57 -18.74
CA ALA A 322 -7.54 4.25 -17.77
C ALA A 322 -7.90 5.67 -18.28
N PRO A 323 -8.63 5.79 -19.40
CA PRO A 323 -8.79 7.06 -20.14
C PRO A 323 -9.56 8.14 -19.37
N LYS A 324 -10.25 7.75 -18.29
CA LYS A 324 -10.96 8.64 -17.35
C LYS A 324 -10.41 8.53 -15.93
N GLY A 325 -9.19 8.01 -15.77
CA GLY A 325 -8.63 7.61 -14.48
C GLY A 325 -9.27 6.34 -13.91
N GLU A 326 -8.82 5.94 -12.74
CA GLU A 326 -9.38 4.86 -11.94
C GLU A 326 -9.19 5.17 -10.47
N ASN A 327 -10.27 5.25 -9.68
CA ASN A 327 -10.21 5.40 -8.22
C ASN A 327 -10.81 4.17 -7.51
N SER A 328 -10.60 2.97 -8.08
CA SER A 328 -11.16 1.72 -7.54
C SER A 328 -10.68 1.45 -6.12
N LEU A 329 -9.47 1.90 -5.78
CA LEU A 329 -8.90 1.80 -4.44
C LEU A 329 -9.73 2.57 -3.40
N PHE A 330 -10.09 3.81 -3.72
CA PHE A 330 -10.89 4.67 -2.84
C PHE A 330 -12.29 4.09 -2.60
N TYR A 331 -12.94 3.63 -3.66
CA TYR A 331 -14.27 3.01 -3.58
C TYR A 331 -14.24 1.71 -2.77
N ALA A 332 -13.19 0.89 -2.95
CA ALA A 332 -13.01 -0.35 -2.19
C ALA A 332 -12.82 -0.05 -0.69
N ARG A 333 -12.05 0.99 -0.35
CA ARG A 333 -11.83 1.42 1.04
C ARG A 333 -13.15 1.81 1.72
N ILE A 334 -13.97 2.63 1.05
CA ILE A 334 -15.30 3.03 1.54
C ILE A 334 -16.19 1.80 1.75
N LYS A 335 -16.29 0.92 0.76
CA LYS A 335 -17.12 -0.31 0.84
C LYS A 335 -16.69 -1.20 2.00
N ALA A 336 -15.39 -1.43 2.15
CA ALA A 336 -14.85 -2.26 3.22
C ALA A 336 -15.16 -1.68 4.61
N ILE A 337 -14.96 -0.38 4.82
CA ILE A 337 -15.28 0.29 6.10
C ILE A 337 -16.75 0.12 6.45
N LYS A 338 -17.66 0.40 5.50
CA LYS A 338 -19.11 0.30 5.75
C LYS A 338 -19.56 -1.11 6.16
N ASN A 339 -18.86 -2.13 5.67
CA ASN A 339 -19.13 -3.52 5.99
C ASN A 339 -18.55 -4.01 7.33
N ALA A 340 -17.69 -3.22 7.99
CA ALA A 340 -17.16 -3.56 9.30
C ALA A 340 -18.27 -3.87 10.31
N LYS A 341 -18.09 -4.89 11.13
CA LYS A 341 -19.04 -5.34 12.15
C LYS A 341 -18.52 -5.12 13.56
N ASN A 342 -17.22 -5.27 13.78
CA ASN A 342 -16.65 -5.37 15.13
C ASN A 342 -15.49 -4.40 15.35
N PHE A 343 -14.51 -4.33 14.45
CA PHE A 343 -13.37 -3.45 14.62
C PHE A 343 -12.65 -3.13 13.32
N ILE A 344 -11.87 -2.04 13.37
CA ILE A 344 -10.98 -1.63 12.29
C ILE A 344 -9.60 -1.35 12.91
N TYR A 345 -8.55 -1.91 12.30
CA TYR A 345 -7.15 -1.64 12.60
C TYR A 345 -6.48 -1.00 11.40
N ILE A 346 -5.81 0.13 11.61
CA ILE A 346 -5.15 0.91 10.56
C ILE A 346 -3.71 1.18 10.97
N GLU A 347 -2.80 0.98 10.03
CA GLU A 347 -1.48 1.60 10.09
C GLU A 347 -1.29 2.43 8.83
N ASP A 348 -0.93 3.70 9.01
CA ASP A 348 -0.76 4.59 7.86
C ASP A 348 0.37 5.60 8.08
N GLN A 349 1.13 5.90 7.03
CA GLN A 349 2.07 7.03 7.02
C GLN A 349 1.31 8.36 7.14
N TYR A 350 0.09 8.44 6.63
CA TYR A 350 -0.72 9.64 6.68
C TYR A 350 -2.13 9.26 7.12
N PHE A 351 -2.71 9.96 8.10
CA PHE A 351 -4.13 9.83 8.44
C PHE A 351 -4.83 11.18 8.30
N ILE A 352 -4.87 11.66 7.06
CA ILE A 352 -5.17 13.04 6.71
C ILE A 352 -6.62 13.15 6.20
N PHE A 353 -7.25 14.32 6.33
CA PHE A 353 -8.69 14.49 6.09
C PHE A 353 -9.13 14.09 4.67
N VAL A 354 -9.88 12.99 4.60
CA VAL A 354 -10.63 12.55 3.43
C VAL A 354 -12.10 12.46 3.83
N PRO A 355 -12.96 13.40 3.40
CA PRO A 355 -14.35 13.51 3.88
C PRO A 355 -15.14 12.21 3.78
N GLU A 356 -15.06 11.52 2.63
CA GLU A 356 -15.83 10.31 2.38
C GLU A 356 -15.37 9.13 3.24
N LEU A 357 -14.08 9.07 3.60
CA LEU A 357 -13.58 8.04 4.51
C LEU A 357 -13.92 8.38 5.97
N MET A 358 -13.86 9.65 6.35
CA MET A 358 -14.35 10.12 7.66
C MET A 358 -15.83 9.75 7.83
N ASP A 359 -16.68 10.07 6.85
CA ASP A 359 -18.11 9.76 6.88
C ASP A 359 -18.34 8.26 7.01
N ALA A 360 -17.61 7.44 6.24
CA ALA A 360 -17.69 5.98 6.34
C ALA A 360 -17.30 5.47 7.73
N LEU A 361 -16.23 6.02 8.34
CA LEU A 361 -15.84 5.66 9.71
C LEU A 361 -16.90 6.08 10.73
N MET A 362 -17.37 7.33 10.66
CA MET A 362 -18.40 7.87 11.57
C MET A 362 -19.71 7.09 11.50
N GLU A 363 -20.07 6.58 10.32
CA GLU A 363 -21.24 5.71 10.10
C GLU A 363 -21.11 4.39 10.88
N VAL A 364 -19.91 3.81 10.94
CA VAL A 364 -19.70 2.49 11.56
C VAL A 364 -19.27 2.54 13.03
N MET A 365 -18.65 3.61 13.50
CA MET A 365 -18.15 3.74 14.87
C MET A 365 -19.14 3.37 16.00
N PRO A 366 -20.46 3.65 15.90
CA PRO A 366 -21.41 3.23 16.93
C PRO A 366 -21.44 1.72 17.18
N LYS A 367 -21.27 0.89 16.14
CA LYS A 367 -21.28 -0.58 16.24
C LYS A 367 -19.91 -1.19 16.55
N LEU A 368 -18.82 -0.48 16.31
CA LEU A 368 -17.47 -1.03 16.52
C LEU A 368 -17.14 -1.07 18.02
N LYS A 369 -16.38 -2.09 18.42
CA LYS A 369 -15.69 -2.15 19.70
C LYS A 369 -14.49 -1.21 19.76
N ARG A 370 -13.72 -1.14 18.67
CA ARG A 370 -12.50 -0.34 18.58
C ARG A 370 -12.22 0.10 17.14
N LEU A 371 -11.72 1.32 17.01
CA LEU A 371 -10.97 1.80 15.87
C LEU A 371 -9.57 2.12 16.37
N ILE A 372 -8.58 1.34 15.95
CA ILE A 372 -7.18 1.47 16.37
C ILE A 372 -6.38 1.97 15.18
N ILE A 373 -5.61 3.04 15.39
CA ILE A 373 -4.78 3.66 14.37
C ILE A 373 -3.37 3.82 14.92
N VAL A 374 -2.37 3.32 14.19
CA VAL A 374 -0.97 3.67 14.41
C VAL A 374 -0.50 4.52 13.23
N VAL A 375 -0.04 5.73 13.50
CA VAL A 375 0.25 6.72 12.45
C VAL A 375 1.65 7.30 12.60
N GLN A 376 2.23 7.74 11.49
CA GLN A 376 3.39 8.63 11.53
C GLN A 376 2.95 10.08 11.82
N PRO A 377 3.48 10.72 12.88
CA PRO A 377 3.27 12.15 13.09
C PRO A 377 3.83 12.97 11.91
N PRO A 378 3.14 14.02 11.44
CA PRO A 378 3.63 14.86 10.35
C PRO A 378 5.04 15.41 10.66
N GLU A 379 5.95 15.29 9.70
CA GLU A 379 7.30 15.85 9.76
C GLU A 379 7.34 17.28 9.22
N LEU A 380 8.45 18.00 9.42
CA LEU A 380 8.60 19.43 9.08
C LEU A 380 8.07 19.81 7.69
N LEU A 381 8.44 19.06 6.64
CA LEU A 381 7.99 19.33 5.27
C LEU A 381 6.47 19.17 5.14
N THR A 382 5.90 18.07 5.65
CA THR A 382 4.44 17.84 5.60
C THR A 382 3.66 18.81 6.50
N ARG A 383 4.21 19.20 7.67
CA ARG A 383 3.65 20.26 8.53
C ARG A 383 3.58 21.59 7.79
N SER A 384 4.63 21.94 7.05
CA SER A 384 4.64 23.16 6.22
C SER A 384 3.59 23.12 5.08
N GLY A 385 3.23 21.93 4.62
CA GLY A 385 2.12 21.70 3.68
C GLY A 385 0.73 21.63 4.33
N GLY A 386 0.63 21.80 5.65
CA GLY A 386 -0.65 21.84 6.38
C GLY A 386 -1.18 20.49 6.81
N TYR A 387 -0.41 19.40 6.64
CA TYR A 387 -0.87 18.05 6.96
C TYR A 387 -1.33 17.91 8.42
N GLU A 388 -0.73 18.65 9.35
CA GLU A 388 -1.15 18.62 10.75
C GLU A 388 -2.57 19.20 10.97
N LYS A 389 -2.94 20.27 10.25
CA LYS A 389 -4.33 20.81 10.24
C LYS A 389 -5.31 19.76 9.72
N TYR A 390 -4.96 19.06 8.65
CA TYR A 390 -5.83 18.08 8.02
C TYR A 390 -5.89 16.78 8.84
N LEU A 391 -4.81 16.39 9.53
CA LEU A 391 -4.83 15.34 10.55
C LEU A 391 -5.80 15.72 11.68
N TYR A 392 -5.74 16.96 12.18
CA TYR A 392 -6.68 17.46 13.18
C TYR A 392 -8.13 17.37 12.72
N ALA A 393 -8.41 17.78 11.48
CA ALA A 393 -9.75 17.65 10.90
C ALA A 393 -10.21 16.18 10.74
N MET A 394 -9.28 15.25 10.53
CA MET A 394 -9.55 13.80 10.44
C MET A 394 -9.70 13.13 11.82
N VAL A 395 -9.11 13.67 12.88
CA VAL A 395 -9.07 13.00 14.19
C VAL A 395 -10.13 13.54 15.14
N THR A 396 -10.31 14.85 15.18
CA THR A 396 -11.14 15.52 16.19
C THR A 396 -12.58 15.02 16.23
N PRO A 397 -13.32 14.88 15.11
CA PRO A 397 -14.69 14.37 15.14
C PRO A 397 -14.81 12.94 15.70
N LEU A 398 -13.83 12.07 15.43
CA LEU A 398 -13.79 10.70 15.95
C LEU A 398 -13.47 10.69 17.43
N LYS A 399 -12.44 11.45 17.84
CA LYS A 399 -11.98 11.57 19.23
C LYS A 399 -13.07 12.15 20.13
N GLU A 400 -13.74 13.21 19.72
CA GLU A 400 -14.77 13.87 20.53
C GLU A 400 -16.03 13.01 20.66
N LYS A 401 -16.45 12.34 19.58
CA LYS A 401 -17.69 11.55 19.60
C LYS A 401 -17.51 10.17 20.21
N PHE A 402 -16.34 9.55 20.07
CA PHE A 402 -16.05 8.16 20.49
C PHE A 402 -14.73 8.04 21.28
N PRO A 403 -14.51 8.84 22.35
CA PRO A 403 -13.21 8.98 23.02
C PRO A 403 -12.65 7.67 23.59
N ASN A 404 -13.52 6.72 23.93
CA ASN A 404 -13.12 5.44 24.51
C ASN A 404 -12.93 4.34 23.46
N LYS A 405 -13.51 4.45 22.25
CA LYS A 405 -13.39 3.45 21.17
C LYS A 405 -12.37 3.82 20.11
N PHE A 406 -12.21 5.12 19.84
CA PHE A 406 -11.16 5.64 18.96
C PHE A 406 -9.84 5.66 19.72
N LYS A 407 -8.85 4.93 19.21
CA LYS A 407 -7.52 4.80 19.79
C LYS A 407 -6.47 5.11 18.74
N MET A 408 -5.56 6.02 19.06
CA MET A 408 -4.54 6.50 18.13
C MET A 408 -3.19 6.52 18.81
N TYR A 409 -2.18 6.01 18.12
CA TYR A 409 -0.83 5.82 18.62
C TYR A 409 0.20 6.22 17.56
N ASN A 410 1.42 6.51 18.00
CA ASN A 410 2.58 6.71 17.15
C ASN A 410 3.80 6.00 17.75
N MET A 411 4.85 5.84 16.94
CA MET A 411 6.15 5.41 17.45
C MET A 411 6.72 6.51 18.35
N LYS A 412 7.32 6.13 19.48
CA LYS A 412 7.97 7.10 20.38
C LYS A 412 9.08 7.85 19.66
N ALA A 413 9.05 9.18 19.74
CA ALA A 413 10.01 10.04 19.04
C ALA A 413 11.48 9.71 19.35
N ALA A 414 11.81 9.33 20.59
CA ALA A 414 13.18 9.00 21.01
C ALA A 414 13.78 7.77 20.31
N LEU A 415 12.93 6.87 19.79
CA LEU A 415 13.36 5.66 19.08
C LEU A 415 13.73 5.95 17.63
N ASP A 416 13.21 7.05 17.05
CA ASP A 416 13.41 7.42 15.64
C ASP A 416 13.07 6.26 14.68
N ILE A 417 11.89 5.66 14.91
CA ILE A 417 11.32 4.59 14.07
C ILE A 417 10.20 5.21 13.24
N TYR A 418 10.25 5.00 11.92
CA TYR A 418 9.29 5.58 10.99
C TYR A 418 8.13 4.63 10.69
N MET A 419 6.88 5.10 10.82
CA MET A 419 5.68 4.34 10.43
C MET A 419 5.34 4.59 8.95
N HIS A 420 5.66 3.64 8.08
CA HIS A 420 5.44 3.76 6.64
C HIS A 420 4.32 2.87 6.09
N SER A 421 3.77 1.95 6.89
CA SER A 421 2.66 1.08 6.51
C SER A 421 1.53 1.84 5.77
N LYS A 422 0.82 1.15 4.87
CA LYS A 422 -0.47 1.57 4.33
C LYS A 422 -1.45 0.40 4.36
N LEU A 423 -2.03 0.19 5.53
CA LEU A 423 -2.65 -1.07 5.92
C LEU A 423 -4.01 -0.81 6.55
N VAL A 424 -5.01 -1.61 6.14
CA VAL A 424 -6.31 -1.68 6.82
C VAL A 424 -6.70 -3.14 7.02
N VAL A 425 -6.98 -3.51 8.27
CA VAL A 425 -7.56 -4.81 8.66
C VAL A 425 -8.94 -4.57 9.26
N ILE A 426 -9.93 -5.35 8.81
CA ILE A 426 -11.31 -5.27 9.31
C ILE A 426 -11.78 -6.67 9.72
N ASP A 427 -12.24 -6.77 10.97
CA ASP A 427 -12.87 -7.94 11.58
C ASP A 427 -12.08 -9.27 11.49
N ASP A 428 -10.74 -9.23 11.35
CA ASP A 428 -9.90 -10.40 11.06
C ASP A 428 -10.34 -11.16 9.77
N VAL A 429 -11.06 -10.50 8.84
CA VAL A 429 -11.53 -11.12 7.56
C VAL A 429 -10.97 -10.42 6.33
N TYR A 430 -10.92 -9.09 6.36
CA TYR A 430 -10.47 -8.28 5.25
C TYR A 430 -9.13 -7.62 5.56
N LEU A 431 -8.20 -7.71 4.61
CA LEU A 431 -6.91 -7.03 4.62
C LEU A 431 -6.77 -6.23 3.33
N SER A 432 -6.48 -4.93 3.44
CA SER A 432 -5.97 -4.12 2.32
C SER A 432 -4.56 -3.69 2.64
N GLY A 433 -3.61 -4.08 1.78
CA GLY A 433 -2.21 -3.66 1.87
C GLY A 433 -1.68 -3.24 0.51
N GLY A 434 -0.83 -2.22 0.48
CA GLY A 434 -0.26 -1.68 -0.76
C GLY A 434 0.42 -0.34 -0.53
N SER A 435 0.36 0.53 -1.53
CA SER A 435 1.09 1.80 -1.52
C SER A 435 0.26 3.02 -1.11
N ALA A 436 -1.08 2.91 -1.12
CA ALA A 436 -1.97 4.07 -0.95
C ALA A 436 -2.16 4.52 0.50
N ASN A 437 -1.64 5.71 0.79
CA ASN A 437 -1.82 6.38 2.08
C ASN A 437 -3.27 6.83 2.31
N TRP A 438 -3.63 7.13 3.56
CA TRP A 438 -4.90 7.76 3.90
C TRP A 438 -4.83 9.28 3.72
N ASN A 439 -4.90 9.71 2.46
CA ASN A 439 -5.01 11.11 2.04
C ASN A 439 -5.70 11.21 0.66
N ARG A 440 -5.98 12.41 0.16
CA ARG A 440 -6.68 12.60 -1.13
C ARG A 440 -5.77 12.29 -2.32
N ARG A 441 -4.47 12.58 -2.16
CA ARG A 441 -3.42 12.30 -3.14
C ARG A 441 -3.40 10.82 -3.55
N SER A 442 -3.30 9.90 -2.60
CA SER A 442 -3.28 8.45 -2.87
C SER A 442 -4.66 7.89 -3.25
N MET A 443 -5.75 8.51 -2.80
CA MET A 443 -7.11 8.05 -3.13
C MET A 443 -7.58 8.46 -4.54
N THR A 444 -7.02 9.53 -5.11
CA THR A 444 -7.55 10.11 -6.35
C THR A 444 -6.54 10.53 -7.41
N SER A 445 -5.28 10.78 -7.05
CA SER A 445 -4.32 11.46 -7.92
C SER A 445 -3.11 10.59 -8.27
N ASP A 446 -2.25 10.34 -7.28
CA ASP A 446 -1.01 9.61 -7.47
C ASP A 446 -1.30 8.15 -7.89
N PRO A 447 -0.53 7.60 -8.84
CA PRO A 447 -0.59 6.18 -9.12
C PRO A 447 -0.27 5.33 -7.90
N GLU A 448 -1.26 4.58 -7.45
CA GLU A 448 -1.19 3.67 -6.30
C GLU A 448 -1.75 2.30 -6.66
N LEU A 449 -1.40 1.26 -5.89
CA LEU A 449 -1.94 -0.09 -6.05
C LEU A 449 -2.00 -0.80 -4.70
N ASN A 450 -3.16 -1.41 -4.40
CA ASN A 450 -3.38 -2.24 -3.23
C ASN A 450 -3.90 -3.62 -3.62
N ALA A 451 -3.52 -4.63 -2.83
CA ALA A 451 -4.13 -5.94 -2.82
C ALA A 451 -5.15 -6.02 -1.67
N ASN A 452 -6.41 -6.23 -2.02
CA ASN A 452 -7.46 -6.54 -1.06
C ASN A 452 -7.59 -8.05 -0.94
N VAL A 453 -7.50 -8.60 0.26
CA VAL A 453 -7.41 -10.02 0.54
C VAL A 453 -8.52 -10.43 1.49
N VAL A 454 -9.25 -11.49 1.14
CA VAL A 454 -10.19 -12.19 2.02
C VAL A 454 -9.80 -13.67 2.05
N ASP A 455 -9.56 -14.18 3.25
CA ASP A 455 -9.18 -15.58 3.46
C ASP A 455 -10.41 -16.48 3.60
N THR A 456 -10.51 -17.52 2.76
CA THR A 456 -11.59 -18.51 2.85
C THR A 456 -11.26 -19.66 3.80
N ASP A 457 -10.00 -19.81 4.23
CA ASP A 457 -9.66 -20.66 5.37
C ASP A 457 -9.98 -19.92 6.67
N THR A 458 -10.75 -20.55 7.55
CA THR A 458 -11.32 -19.87 8.72
C THR A 458 -10.91 -20.51 10.03
N VAL A 459 -10.84 -19.69 11.08
CA VAL A 459 -10.56 -20.12 12.45
C VAL A 459 -11.59 -19.50 13.40
N LYS A 460 -11.88 -20.21 14.50
CA LYS A 460 -12.73 -19.68 15.58
C LYS A 460 -11.88 -18.84 16.55
N THR A 461 -12.31 -17.63 16.86
CA THR A 461 -11.63 -16.74 17.80
C THR A 461 -12.00 -17.07 19.26
N PRO A 462 -11.24 -16.55 20.25
CA PRO A 462 -11.65 -16.60 21.66
C PRO A 462 -12.99 -15.92 21.95
N ASP A 463 -13.43 -14.98 21.10
CA ASP A 463 -14.77 -14.38 21.15
C ASP A 463 -15.88 -15.28 20.61
N GLY A 464 -15.54 -16.45 20.06
CA GLY A 464 -16.48 -17.46 19.61
C GLY A 464 -17.00 -17.31 18.17
N ILE A 465 -16.51 -16.31 17.42
CA ILE A 465 -16.85 -16.07 16.00
C ILE A 465 -15.84 -16.71 15.05
N LYS A 466 -16.22 -16.91 13.78
CA LYS A 466 -15.32 -17.37 12.72
C LYS A 466 -14.74 -16.19 11.95
N VAL A 467 -13.44 -16.23 11.65
CA VAL A 467 -12.71 -15.19 10.91
C VAL A 467 -11.69 -15.82 9.96
N GLY A 468 -11.06 -15.04 9.09
CA GLY A 468 -10.02 -15.52 8.18
C GLY A 468 -8.74 -15.86 8.93
N LYS A 469 -8.22 -17.08 8.76
CA LYS A 469 -7.09 -17.59 9.54
C LYS A 469 -5.83 -16.74 9.31
N LYS A 470 -5.51 -16.45 8.06
CA LYS A 470 -4.30 -15.69 7.68
C LYS A 470 -4.42 -14.21 8.04
N ILE A 471 -5.62 -13.64 7.95
CA ILE A 471 -5.85 -12.23 8.31
C ILE A 471 -5.79 -12.04 9.83
N ARG A 472 -6.33 -12.98 10.61
CA ARG A 472 -6.16 -13.01 12.06
C ARG A 472 -4.69 -13.12 12.47
N ASP A 473 -3.96 -14.06 11.88
CA ASP A 473 -2.51 -14.24 12.15
C ASP A 473 -1.74 -12.93 11.91
N PHE A 474 -1.97 -12.30 10.76
CA PHE A 474 -1.38 -11.01 10.43
C PHE A 474 -1.67 -9.93 11.49
N ARG A 475 -2.93 -9.78 11.91
CA ARG A 475 -3.30 -8.80 12.95
C ARG A 475 -2.67 -9.11 14.31
N ILE A 476 -2.60 -10.39 14.71
CA ILE A 476 -1.92 -10.78 15.96
C ILE A 476 -0.43 -10.42 15.90
N ARG A 477 0.23 -10.65 14.77
CA ARG A 477 1.65 -10.31 14.58
C ARG A 477 1.90 -8.81 14.58
N LYS A 478 0.99 -7.98 14.03
CA LYS A 478 1.07 -6.51 14.17
C LYS A 478 0.85 -6.06 15.61
N PHE A 479 -0.07 -6.70 16.34
CA PHE A 479 -0.24 -6.43 17.77
C PHE A 479 1.01 -6.84 18.55
N GLN A 480 1.66 -7.95 18.20
CA GLN A 480 2.91 -8.39 18.81
C GLN A 480 4.02 -7.34 18.64
N GLU A 481 4.20 -6.82 17.43
CA GLU A 481 5.16 -5.75 17.14
C GLU A 481 4.89 -4.52 18.02
N MET A 482 3.65 -3.99 17.99
CA MET A 482 3.33 -2.74 18.67
C MET A 482 3.28 -2.85 20.20
N THR A 483 2.87 -4.01 20.73
CA THR A 483 2.63 -4.18 22.18
C THR A 483 3.74 -4.90 22.92
N GLY A 484 4.69 -5.52 22.21
CA GLY A 484 5.72 -6.39 22.78
C GLY A 484 5.19 -7.70 23.39
N GLN A 485 3.89 -7.95 23.36
CA GLN A 485 3.29 -9.18 23.89
C GLN A 485 3.58 -10.36 22.95
N SER A 486 3.76 -11.55 23.53
CA SER A 486 3.98 -12.75 22.71
C SER A 486 2.75 -13.12 21.87
N TYR A 487 2.99 -13.67 20.68
CA TYR A 487 1.94 -14.17 19.80
C TYR A 487 0.96 -15.10 20.53
N ALA A 488 1.48 -16.04 21.33
CA ALA A 488 0.66 -17.02 22.05
C ALA A 488 -0.31 -16.34 23.03
N LYS A 489 0.15 -15.30 23.74
CA LYS A 489 -0.68 -14.54 24.69
C LYS A 489 -1.77 -13.77 23.95
N LEU A 490 -1.41 -13.03 22.90
CA LEU A 490 -2.36 -12.25 22.08
C LEU A 490 -3.37 -13.14 21.35
N ASN A 491 -2.97 -14.33 20.89
CA ASN A 491 -3.86 -15.24 20.19
C ASN A 491 -4.93 -15.85 21.11
N ALA A 492 -4.60 -16.04 22.40
CA ALA A 492 -5.51 -16.57 23.42
C ALA A 492 -6.50 -15.53 23.97
N MET A 493 -6.22 -14.23 23.80
CA MET A 493 -7.08 -13.14 24.26
C MET A 493 -8.33 -12.97 23.39
N LYS A 494 -9.42 -12.54 24.01
CA LYS A 494 -10.52 -11.90 23.28
C LYS A 494 -10.02 -10.63 22.61
N PHE A 495 -10.70 -10.20 21.55
CA PHE A 495 -10.25 -9.04 20.79
C PHE A 495 -10.07 -7.79 21.66
N ILE A 496 -11.03 -7.49 22.55
CA ILE A 496 -10.96 -6.27 23.37
C ILE A 496 -9.77 -6.29 24.33
N ASP A 497 -9.49 -7.43 24.97
CA ASP A 497 -8.35 -7.58 25.88
C ASP A 497 -7.00 -7.41 25.15
N ALA A 498 -6.92 -7.91 23.91
CA ALA A 498 -5.75 -7.75 23.05
C ALA A 498 -5.60 -6.30 22.57
N ALA A 499 -6.70 -5.63 22.23
CA ALA A 499 -6.70 -4.22 21.84
C ALA A 499 -6.24 -3.31 22.98
N ASP A 500 -6.66 -3.60 24.21
CA ASP A 500 -6.27 -2.84 25.40
C ASP A 500 -4.79 -2.96 25.74
N GLN A 501 -4.07 -3.96 25.18
CA GLN A 501 -2.62 -4.03 25.30
C GLN A 501 -1.91 -2.85 24.63
N TYR A 502 -2.54 -2.13 23.68
CA TYR A 502 -1.97 -0.91 23.13
C TYR A 502 -1.92 0.21 24.18
N ASP A 503 -2.96 0.36 25.00
CA ASP A 503 -2.95 1.35 26.08
C ASP A 503 -1.92 0.99 27.16
N VAL A 504 -1.73 -0.30 27.44
CA VAL A 504 -0.68 -0.80 28.34
C VAL A 504 0.70 -0.50 27.77
N ALA A 505 0.96 -0.86 26.52
CA ALA A 505 2.23 -0.61 25.86
C ALA A 505 2.52 0.90 25.76
N ALA A 506 1.54 1.71 25.37
CA ALA A 506 1.72 3.15 25.25
C ALA A 506 2.03 3.87 26.59
N ALA A 507 1.73 3.24 27.73
CA ALA A 507 2.05 3.76 29.06
C ALA A 507 3.39 3.24 29.62
N ASP A 508 4.01 2.24 28.99
CA ASP A 508 5.29 1.67 29.40
C ASP A 508 6.43 2.38 28.67
N ASP A 509 7.34 3.04 29.40
CA ASP A 509 8.49 3.77 28.83
C ASP A 509 9.41 2.91 27.94
N SER A 510 9.46 1.59 28.17
CA SER A 510 10.30 0.67 27.40
C SER A 510 9.69 0.18 26.09
N SER A 511 8.40 0.44 25.86
CA SER A 511 7.69 0.02 24.64
C SER A 511 8.02 0.87 23.40
N LEU A 512 7.54 0.45 22.24
CA LEU A 512 7.75 1.13 20.96
C LEU A 512 6.82 2.35 20.72
N ILE A 513 5.64 2.34 21.31
CA ILE A 513 4.55 3.26 20.94
C ILE A 513 4.17 4.17 22.11
N GLU A 514 3.55 5.29 21.79
CA GLU A 514 2.91 6.21 22.74
C GLU A 514 1.52 6.59 22.23
N LYS A 515 0.67 7.11 23.13
CA LYS A 515 -0.64 7.65 22.73
C LYS A 515 -0.42 8.90 21.90
N PHE A 516 -1.11 8.96 20.77
CA PHE A 516 -1.02 10.09 19.88
C PHE A 516 -2.32 10.90 19.88
N SER A 517 -2.18 12.21 19.97
CA SER A 517 -3.25 13.14 19.66
C SER A 517 -2.70 14.39 19.00
N VAL A 518 -3.55 15.02 18.20
CA VAL A 518 -3.27 16.32 17.60
C VAL A 518 -4.23 17.33 18.22
N ASP A 519 -3.68 18.47 18.64
CA ASP A 519 -4.45 19.58 19.20
C ASP A 519 -4.57 20.72 18.19
N LYS A 520 -5.48 21.66 18.47
CA LYS A 520 -5.70 22.80 17.58
C LYS A 520 -4.59 23.82 17.76
N GLU A 521 -3.88 24.12 16.67
CA GLU A 521 -2.86 25.16 16.65
C GLU A 521 -3.36 26.47 16.04
N TRP A 522 -2.82 27.59 16.52
CA TRP A 522 -3.23 28.93 16.08
C TRP A 522 -2.94 29.16 14.58
N TYR A 523 -1.84 28.60 14.06
CA TYR A 523 -1.40 28.77 12.67
C TYR A 523 -2.24 27.97 11.67
N TYR A 524 -3.10 27.05 12.11
CA TYR A 524 -4.00 26.33 11.19
C TYR A 524 -4.93 27.29 10.43
N ASN A 525 -5.26 28.43 11.02
CA ASN A 525 -6.04 29.49 10.37
C ASN A 525 -5.27 30.23 9.28
N LEU A 526 -3.94 30.14 9.26
CA LEU A 526 -3.09 30.73 8.21
C LEU A 526 -2.93 29.81 7.00
N MET A 527 -3.25 28.52 7.14
CA MET A 527 -3.18 27.56 6.04
C MET A 527 -4.38 27.70 5.11
N ILE A 528 -4.14 28.26 3.92
CA ILE A 528 -5.15 28.45 2.87
C ILE A 528 -5.40 27.15 2.09
N ASP A 529 -6.62 26.96 1.61
CA ASP A 529 -7.05 25.74 0.90
C ASP A 529 -6.24 25.48 -0.38
N THR A 530 -5.73 26.53 -1.02
CA THR A 530 -4.86 26.45 -2.20
C THR A 530 -3.58 25.65 -1.92
N VAL A 531 -3.05 25.69 -0.70
CA VAL A 531 -1.88 24.85 -0.34
C VAL A 531 -2.27 23.38 -0.38
N GLN A 532 -3.45 23.02 0.15
CA GLN A 532 -3.93 21.64 0.12
C GLN A 532 -4.11 21.12 -1.30
N GLU A 533 -4.63 21.94 -2.21
CA GLU A 533 -4.84 21.55 -3.61
C GLU A 533 -3.52 21.23 -4.32
N ILE A 534 -2.40 21.79 -3.87
CA ILE A 534 -1.06 21.52 -4.43
C ILE A 534 -0.44 20.26 -3.81
N VAL A 535 -0.52 20.10 -2.48
CA VAL A 535 0.20 19.03 -1.76
C VAL A 535 -0.62 17.77 -1.50
N ASP A 536 -1.94 17.87 -1.57
CA ASP A 536 -2.90 16.79 -1.37
C ASP A 536 -4.13 17.00 -2.30
N PRO A 537 -3.93 16.97 -3.63
CA PRO A 537 -4.98 17.23 -4.60
C PRO A 537 -6.12 16.21 -4.51
N GLN A 538 -7.33 16.67 -4.77
CA GLN A 538 -8.52 15.84 -4.93
C GLN A 538 -8.91 15.81 -6.41
N ASP A 539 -8.43 14.80 -7.12
CA ASP A 539 -8.70 14.65 -8.55
C ASP A 539 -10.07 14.03 -8.76
N THR A 540 -11.07 14.91 -8.85
CA THR A 540 -12.42 14.55 -9.28
C THR A 540 -12.63 15.00 -10.73
N CYS A 541 -13.11 14.07 -11.55
CA CYS A 541 -13.60 14.36 -12.88
C CYS A 541 -15.04 13.87 -12.94
N THR A 542 -15.98 14.80 -13.11
CA THR A 542 -17.33 14.43 -13.50
C THR A 542 -17.23 13.78 -14.87
N GLY A 543 -17.91 12.64 -15.06
CA GLY A 543 -18.05 12.07 -16.39
C GLY A 543 -18.75 13.11 -17.26
N SER A 544 -18.00 13.81 -18.11
CA SER A 544 -18.59 14.75 -19.06
C SER A 544 -19.47 13.94 -20.00
N SER A 545 -20.78 14.03 -19.80
CA SER A 545 -21.74 13.92 -20.88
C SER A 545 -21.56 15.14 -21.79
N SER A 546 -20.47 15.18 -22.56
CA SER A 546 -20.36 16.07 -23.71
C SER A 546 -20.83 15.30 -24.94
N ALA A 547 -22.14 15.07 -24.98
CA ALA A 547 -22.88 14.91 -26.22
C ALA A 547 -23.65 16.22 -26.42
N SER A 548 -23.02 17.15 -27.11
CA SER A 548 -23.57 18.36 -27.73
C SER A 548 -22.40 18.96 -28.49
N SER A 549 -22.34 19.02 -29.82
CA SER A 549 -23.35 18.99 -30.88
C SER A 549 -22.70 18.52 -32.17
#